data_AF-A0A9D2GBD2-F1
#
_entry.id   AF-A0A9D2GBD2-F1
#
_cell.length_a   1.000
_cell.length_b   1.000
_cell.length_c   1.000
_cell.angle_alpha   90.00
_cell.angle_beta   90.00
_cell.angle_gamma   90.00
#
_symmetry.space_group_name_H-M   'P 1'
#
loop_
_entity.id
_entity.type
_entity.pdbx_description
1 polymer ?
#
loop_
_entity_poly.entity_id
_entity_poly.type
_entity_poly.pdbx_seq_one_letter_code
_entity_poly.pdbx_strand_id
1 'polypeptide(L)'
;MQASANSFALLETTLHQAYITGYEDHTIRPNQSITRAETAAMLYRLLTEDSKNQFTTDHNPFTDVNQGQWFCTAVSTLYQTEVLNGYPEGRFSPNKAITRGEFAAIICRFADEIPKTENPFDDVKGHWAEELIAYAAAQHWLAGYPDGSFAPERCITRAEAITIINRALDRGTDHEHMLPDMIQWSDNQLNSYIMENGVYVTDPWFYCAIQEATNSHKYTRENQIEQWTELTKNPQWEQPVKDFYQIVINRSNPIENPENYVPPTGLAAIKGSDQRMETQAAAALETMLRDLRATGLSVMAVSGYRTYERQVYLYQNQVRKVLSRNPGMSQAEAERIAATISAIPGTSEHELGLAIDLSTDGSLTESFAHTAAGKWLYAHCADYGFILRYPADKQEITGIIYEPWHFRYVGIEPAKDIMASGLCMEEYYGTYLSKADSELLTFPQGIGGIE
;
A
#
# COMPACT_ATOMS: atom_id res chain seq x y z
N MET A 1 14.73 -47.24 -6.47
CA MET A 1 14.61 -46.12 -7.42
C MET A 1 14.71 -44.84 -6.59
N GLN A 2 15.82 -44.13 -6.69
CA GLN A 2 15.96 -42.80 -6.09
C GLN A 2 15.06 -41.85 -6.90
N ALA A 3 14.11 -41.19 -6.23
CA ALA A 3 13.43 -40.04 -6.79
C ALA A 3 14.50 -38.98 -7.14
N SER A 4 14.49 -38.47 -8.36
CA SER A 4 15.27 -37.28 -8.70
C SER A 4 14.84 -36.15 -7.78
N ALA A 5 15.78 -35.55 -7.05
CA ALA A 5 15.51 -34.33 -6.32
C ALA A 5 15.13 -33.25 -7.34
N ASN A 6 13.86 -32.84 -7.36
CA ASN A 6 13.43 -31.71 -8.17
C ASN A 6 14.22 -30.47 -7.72
N SER A 7 14.82 -29.77 -8.67
CA SER A 7 15.61 -28.55 -8.45
C SER A 7 14.78 -27.27 -8.39
N PHE A 8 13.44 -27.40 -8.49
CA PHE A 8 12.51 -26.27 -8.58
C PHE A 8 11.42 -26.39 -7.51
N ALA A 9 10.94 -25.25 -7.02
CA ALA A 9 9.85 -25.20 -6.06
C ALA A 9 8.50 -25.43 -6.75
N LEU A 10 7.63 -26.21 -6.11
CA LEU A 10 6.32 -26.57 -6.63
C LEU A 10 5.21 -25.87 -5.83
N LEU A 11 4.14 -25.50 -6.54
CA LEU A 11 2.92 -25.00 -5.92
C LEU A 11 1.99 -26.14 -5.51
N GLU A 12 1.24 -25.92 -4.43
CA GLU A 12 0.20 -26.81 -3.92
C GLU A 12 -1.07 -26.66 -4.75
N THR A 13 -1.45 -27.72 -5.44
CA THR A 13 -2.59 -27.75 -6.38
C THR A 13 -3.77 -28.58 -5.85
N THR A 14 -3.62 -29.25 -4.71
CA THR A 14 -4.65 -30.17 -4.19
C THR A 14 -5.27 -29.67 -2.89
N LEU A 15 -4.47 -29.07 -2.00
CA LEU A 15 -4.96 -28.53 -0.73
C LEU A 15 -5.39 -27.06 -0.90
N HIS A 16 -6.69 -26.82 -0.71
CA HIS A 16 -7.27 -25.49 -0.85
C HIS A 16 -7.16 -24.72 0.46
N GLN A 17 -5.96 -24.21 0.72
CA GLN A 17 -5.72 -23.26 1.80
C GLN A 17 -5.90 -21.84 1.29
N ALA A 18 -6.46 -20.99 2.13
CA ALA A 18 -6.43 -19.54 1.94
C ALA A 18 -4.97 -19.10 1.91
N TYR A 19 -4.57 -18.39 0.88
CA TYR A 19 -3.20 -17.87 0.71
C TYR A 19 -3.14 -16.34 0.83
N ILE A 20 -4.31 -15.72 0.96
CA ILE A 20 -4.49 -14.29 1.18
C ILE A 20 -5.40 -14.07 2.38
N THR A 21 -5.13 -12.98 3.08
CA THR A 21 -6.00 -12.40 4.09
C THR A 21 -6.30 -10.96 3.69
N GLY A 22 -7.46 -10.45 4.09
CA GLY A 22 -7.83 -9.05 3.97
C GLY A 22 -7.44 -8.26 5.21
N TYR A 23 -7.82 -6.99 5.22
CA TYR A 23 -7.38 -5.99 6.20
C TYR A 23 -8.30 -5.97 7.42
N GLU A 24 -7.84 -5.31 8.49
CA GLU A 24 -8.58 -5.19 9.76
C GLU A 24 -9.93 -4.45 9.61
N ASP A 25 -10.05 -3.61 8.58
CA ASP A 25 -11.27 -2.86 8.22
C ASP A 25 -12.31 -3.72 7.46
N HIS A 26 -12.11 -5.04 7.41
CA HIS A 26 -12.93 -6.00 6.67
C HIS A 26 -12.95 -5.80 5.15
N THR A 27 -11.95 -5.11 4.57
CA THR A 27 -11.75 -5.00 3.11
C THR A 27 -10.72 -6.01 2.59
N ILE A 28 -10.73 -6.28 1.28
CA ILE A 28 -9.72 -7.09 0.58
C ILE A 28 -8.96 -6.32 -0.50
N ARG A 29 -9.45 -5.13 -0.88
CA ARG A 29 -8.88 -4.18 -1.84
C ARG A 29 -8.59 -4.80 -3.20
N PRO A 30 -9.61 -5.33 -3.90
CA PRO A 30 -9.43 -6.12 -5.13
C PRO A 30 -8.83 -5.29 -6.27
N ASN A 31 -9.13 -3.99 -6.34
CA ASN A 31 -8.68 -3.11 -7.41
C ASN A 31 -7.32 -2.44 -7.13
N GLN A 32 -6.76 -2.61 -5.92
CA GLN A 32 -5.46 -2.04 -5.58
C GLN A 32 -4.34 -2.82 -6.28
N SER A 33 -3.32 -2.12 -6.79
CA SER A 33 -2.11 -2.76 -7.32
C SER A 33 -1.37 -3.52 -6.23
N ILE A 34 -0.84 -4.70 -6.56
CA ILE A 34 -0.02 -5.47 -5.61
C ILE A 34 1.46 -5.20 -5.79
N THR A 35 2.18 -5.28 -4.67
CA THR A 35 3.63 -5.12 -4.63
C THR A 35 4.38 -6.41 -4.94
N ARG A 36 5.68 -6.28 -5.22
CA ARG A 36 6.60 -7.43 -5.38
C ARG A 36 6.68 -8.28 -4.11
N ALA A 37 6.66 -7.65 -2.93
CA ALA A 37 6.63 -8.36 -1.64
C ALA A 37 5.34 -9.14 -1.42
N GLU A 38 4.18 -8.54 -1.73
CA GLU A 38 2.90 -9.25 -1.65
C GLU A 38 2.83 -10.42 -2.63
N THR A 39 3.32 -10.23 -3.86
CA THR A 39 3.44 -11.31 -4.86
C THR A 39 4.27 -12.47 -4.31
N ALA A 40 5.45 -12.16 -3.73
CA ALA A 40 6.32 -13.16 -3.13
C ALA A 40 5.62 -13.92 -2.00
N ALA A 41 4.94 -13.22 -1.11
CA ALA A 41 4.24 -13.82 0.01
C ALA A 41 3.08 -14.73 -0.43
N MET A 42 2.27 -14.29 -1.41
CA MET A 42 1.19 -15.11 -1.97
C MET A 42 1.72 -16.44 -2.51
N LEU A 43 2.77 -16.39 -3.33
CA LEU A 43 3.35 -17.57 -3.96
C LEU A 43 4.08 -18.47 -2.96
N TYR A 44 4.81 -17.89 -2.00
CA TYR A 44 5.47 -18.65 -0.94
C TYR A 44 4.47 -19.44 -0.09
N ARG A 45 3.32 -18.85 0.25
CA ARG A 45 2.25 -19.53 1.01
C ARG A 45 1.70 -20.74 0.26
N LEU A 46 1.65 -20.63 -1.07
CA LEU A 46 1.20 -21.67 -1.98
C LEU A 46 2.26 -22.73 -2.31
N LEU A 47 3.50 -22.63 -1.82
CA LEU A 47 4.47 -23.70 -1.99
C LEU A 47 4.02 -24.97 -1.26
N THR A 48 4.28 -26.14 -1.86
CA THR A 48 4.10 -27.43 -1.20
C THR A 48 4.97 -27.52 0.06
N GLU A 49 4.57 -28.34 1.03
CA GLU A 49 5.37 -28.55 2.25
C GLU A 49 6.77 -29.08 1.95
N ASP A 50 6.92 -29.95 0.96
CA ASP A 50 8.23 -30.44 0.51
C ASP A 50 9.10 -29.30 -0.04
N SER A 51 8.51 -28.40 -0.85
CA SER A 51 9.22 -27.22 -1.37
C SER A 51 9.63 -26.28 -0.24
N LYS A 52 8.74 -26.03 0.73
CA LYS A 52 9.07 -25.22 1.91
C LYS A 52 10.19 -25.87 2.73
N ASN A 53 10.11 -27.16 3.01
CA ASN A 53 11.14 -27.89 3.77
C ASN A 53 12.51 -27.86 3.08
N GLN A 54 12.53 -27.87 1.74
CA GLN A 54 13.77 -27.89 0.97
C GLN A 54 14.38 -26.49 0.77
N PHE A 55 13.55 -25.47 0.51
CA PHE A 55 14.02 -24.19 -0.02
C PHE A 55 13.83 -22.99 0.92
N THR A 56 13.10 -23.14 2.04
CA THR A 56 12.85 -21.99 2.93
C THR A 56 14.16 -21.40 3.44
N THR A 57 14.36 -20.12 3.17
CA THR A 57 15.50 -19.34 3.65
C THR A 57 15.11 -17.89 3.87
N ASP A 58 15.88 -17.18 4.70
CA ASP A 58 15.84 -15.73 4.88
C ASP A 58 17.13 -15.04 4.37
N HIS A 59 18.01 -15.80 3.72
CA HIS A 59 19.26 -15.29 3.17
C HIS A 59 19.10 -14.88 1.70
N ASN A 60 19.41 -13.63 1.40
CA ASN A 60 19.36 -13.06 0.06
C ASN A 60 20.46 -11.99 -0.11
N PRO A 61 20.81 -11.60 -1.35
CA PRO A 61 21.83 -10.59 -1.62
C PRO A 61 21.29 -9.15 -1.64
N PHE A 62 19.99 -8.93 -1.38
CA PHE A 62 19.36 -7.63 -1.60
C PHE A 62 19.59 -6.67 -0.44
N THR A 63 19.94 -5.43 -0.75
CA THR A 63 20.19 -4.40 0.28
C THR A 63 18.91 -3.89 0.96
N ASP A 64 17.74 -4.17 0.37
CA ASP A 64 16.42 -3.73 0.84
C ASP A 64 15.49 -4.88 1.26
N VAL A 65 16.05 -6.07 1.53
CA VAL A 65 15.33 -7.23 2.09
C VAL A 65 16.11 -7.77 3.28
N ASN A 66 15.80 -7.25 4.46
CA ASN A 66 16.49 -7.53 5.71
C ASN A 66 15.73 -8.58 6.54
N GLN A 67 16.47 -9.34 7.36
CA GLN A 67 15.90 -10.31 8.29
C GLN A 67 14.89 -9.63 9.24
N GLY A 68 13.77 -10.33 9.51
CA GLY A 68 12.70 -9.82 10.36
C GLY A 68 11.63 -8.99 9.63
N GLN A 69 11.85 -8.61 8.36
CA GLN A 69 10.75 -8.06 7.53
C GLN A 69 9.79 -9.18 7.15
N TRP A 70 8.48 -8.93 7.20
CA TRP A 70 7.41 -9.91 6.96
C TRP A 70 7.52 -10.64 5.60
N PHE A 71 8.13 -10.00 4.61
CA PHE A 71 8.35 -10.56 3.27
C PHE A 71 9.72 -11.23 3.09
N CYS A 72 10.64 -11.12 4.05
CA CYS A 72 12.03 -11.52 3.88
C CYS A 72 12.17 -13.00 3.51
N THR A 73 11.53 -13.89 4.27
CA THR A 73 11.56 -15.33 4.00
C THR A 73 10.96 -15.68 2.64
N ALA A 74 9.81 -15.09 2.30
CA ALA A 74 9.15 -15.35 1.03
C ALA A 74 10.00 -14.90 -0.17
N VAL A 75 10.56 -13.68 -0.11
CA VAL A 75 11.42 -13.13 -1.15
C VAL A 75 12.71 -13.95 -1.28
N SER A 76 13.36 -14.26 -0.15
CA SER A 76 14.64 -14.99 -0.15
C SER A 76 14.47 -16.41 -0.68
N THR A 77 13.39 -17.09 -0.28
CA THR A 77 13.05 -18.44 -0.77
C THR A 77 12.79 -18.46 -2.27
N LEU A 78 11.91 -17.57 -2.75
CA LEU A 78 11.56 -17.53 -4.18
C LEU A 78 12.70 -16.99 -5.05
N TYR A 79 13.62 -16.22 -4.49
CA TYR A 79 14.88 -15.88 -5.14
C TYR A 79 15.80 -17.09 -5.26
N GLN A 80 15.95 -17.88 -4.18
CA GLN A 80 16.76 -19.10 -4.19
C GLN A 80 16.27 -20.13 -5.22
N THR A 81 14.96 -20.15 -5.50
CA THR A 81 14.35 -21.05 -6.47
C THR A 81 14.24 -20.43 -7.86
N GLU A 82 14.88 -19.28 -8.10
CA GLU A 82 14.91 -18.53 -9.38
C GLU A 82 13.54 -18.06 -9.90
N VAL A 83 12.49 -18.19 -9.09
CA VAL A 83 11.13 -17.72 -9.40
C VAL A 83 11.09 -16.19 -9.38
N LEU A 84 11.80 -15.57 -8.44
CA LEU A 84 11.95 -14.12 -8.33
C LEU A 84 13.39 -13.71 -8.58
N ASN A 85 13.56 -12.54 -9.19
CA ASN A 85 14.86 -11.91 -9.40
C ASN A 85 14.80 -10.47 -8.90
N GLY A 86 15.91 -9.96 -8.37
CA GLY A 86 16.07 -8.54 -8.08
C GLY A 86 16.54 -7.75 -9.31
N TYR A 87 16.74 -6.46 -9.12
CA TYR A 87 17.27 -5.55 -10.12
C TYR A 87 18.81 -5.58 -10.13
N PRO A 88 19.46 -5.24 -11.26
CA PRO A 88 20.92 -5.31 -11.43
C PRO A 88 21.73 -4.56 -10.35
N GLU A 89 21.15 -3.53 -9.75
CA GLU A 89 21.73 -2.72 -8.67
C GLU A 89 21.76 -3.41 -7.30
N GLY A 90 21.38 -4.69 -7.20
CA GLY A 90 21.40 -5.45 -5.94
C GLY A 90 20.22 -5.16 -5.01
N ARG A 91 19.09 -4.72 -5.59
CA ARG A 91 17.85 -4.41 -4.85
C ARG A 91 16.71 -5.30 -5.31
N PHE A 92 15.80 -5.64 -4.39
CA PHE A 92 14.54 -6.29 -4.74
C PHE A 92 13.40 -5.28 -4.99
N SER A 93 13.44 -4.11 -4.34
CA SER A 93 12.35 -3.12 -4.33
C SER A 93 10.99 -3.70 -3.88
N PRO A 94 10.89 -4.20 -2.63
CA PRO A 94 9.72 -4.95 -2.14
C PRO A 94 8.38 -4.23 -2.29
N ASN A 95 8.36 -2.91 -2.08
CA ASN A 95 7.13 -2.11 -2.10
C ASN A 95 6.78 -1.56 -3.49
N LYS A 96 7.57 -1.87 -4.52
CA LYS A 96 7.25 -1.48 -5.89
C LYS A 96 6.08 -2.32 -6.39
N ALA A 97 5.09 -1.68 -6.99
CA ALA A 97 4.01 -2.39 -7.69
C ALA A 97 4.60 -3.24 -8.83
N ILE A 98 4.01 -4.40 -9.07
CA ILE A 98 4.44 -5.30 -10.15
C ILE A 98 3.54 -5.14 -11.38
N THR A 99 4.14 -5.17 -12.57
CA THR A 99 3.42 -5.11 -13.84
C THR A 99 2.74 -6.44 -14.17
N ARG A 100 1.68 -6.41 -15.01
CA ARG A 100 1.02 -7.63 -15.52
C ARG A 100 1.99 -8.55 -16.26
N GLY A 101 2.92 -8.00 -17.04
CA GLY A 101 3.95 -8.76 -17.74
C GLY A 101 4.95 -9.42 -16.79
N GLU A 102 5.44 -8.70 -15.78
CA GLU A 102 6.30 -9.29 -14.74
C GLU A 102 5.57 -10.40 -13.98
N PHE A 103 4.31 -10.20 -13.62
CA PHE A 103 3.51 -11.21 -12.91
C PHE A 103 3.30 -12.48 -13.75
N ALA A 104 2.94 -12.34 -15.03
CA ALA A 104 2.81 -13.47 -15.95
C ALA A 104 4.11 -14.28 -16.06
N ALA A 105 5.25 -13.59 -16.16
CA ALA A 105 6.55 -14.22 -16.20
C ALA A 105 6.87 -15.00 -14.92
N ILE A 106 6.51 -14.48 -13.75
CA ILE A 106 6.70 -15.16 -12.46
C ILE A 106 5.87 -16.44 -12.38
N ILE A 107 4.60 -16.39 -12.76
CA ILE A 107 3.73 -17.58 -12.74
C ILE A 107 4.27 -18.67 -13.67
N CYS A 108 4.76 -18.29 -14.86
CA CYS A 108 5.34 -19.25 -15.80
C CYS A 108 6.59 -19.96 -15.27
N ARG A 109 7.33 -19.37 -14.31
CA ARG A 109 8.53 -20.01 -13.73
C ARG A 109 8.21 -21.21 -12.84
N PHE A 110 6.94 -21.44 -12.52
CA PHE A 110 6.48 -22.68 -11.86
C PHE A 110 6.09 -23.78 -12.86
N ALA A 111 6.09 -23.50 -14.16
CA ALA A 111 5.82 -24.51 -15.18
C ALA A 111 7.06 -25.38 -15.42
N ASP A 112 6.85 -26.69 -15.60
CA ASP A 112 7.93 -27.63 -15.94
C ASP A 112 8.56 -27.31 -17.29
N GLU A 113 7.74 -26.96 -18.28
CA GLU A 113 8.17 -26.62 -19.64
C GLU A 113 7.33 -25.46 -20.20
N ILE A 114 8.00 -24.58 -20.94
CA ILE A 114 7.38 -23.42 -21.59
C ILE A 114 7.62 -23.54 -23.11
N PRO A 115 6.83 -24.37 -23.82
CA PRO A 115 6.91 -24.44 -25.26
C PRO A 115 6.51 -23.11 -25.90
N LYS A 116 7.08 -22.82 -27.06
CA LYS A 116 6.68 -21.66 -27.86
C LYS A 116 5.22 -21.80 -28.28
N THR A 117 4.44 -20.76 -28.02
CA THR A 117 3.01 -20.67 -28.34
C THR A 117 2.75 -19.43 -29.19
N GLU A 118 1.60 -19.40 -29.87
CA GLU A 118 1.19 -18.23 -30.65
C GLU A 118 0.78 -17.10 -29.71
N ASN A 119 1.34 -15.90 -29.91
CA ASN A 119 1.01 -14.72 -29.13
C ASN A 119 -0.31 -14.11 -29.64
N PRO A 120 -1.38 -14.05 -28.81
CA PRO A 120 -2.67 -13.50 -29.22
C PRO A 120 -2.77 -11.97 -29.05
N PHE A 121 -1.76 -11.29 -28.49
CA PHE A 121 -1.82 -9.88 -28.12
C PHE A 121 -0.83 -9.02 -28.93
N ASP A 122 -1.36 -8.02 -29.63
CA ASP A 122 -0.56 -7.13 -30.48
C ASP A 122 0.39 -6.23 -29.70
N ASP A 123 -0.02 -5.76 -28.51
CA ASP A 123 0.75 -4.84 -27.66
C ASP A 123 1.91 -5.51 -26.91
N VAL A 124 2.06 -6.83 -27.05
CA VAL A 124 3.12 -7.62 -26.42
C VAL A 124 4.27 -7.93 -27.40
N LYS A 125 4.09 -7.69 -28.71
CA LYS A 125 5.12 -7.99 -29.72
C LYS A 125 6.42 -7.24 -29.45
N GLY A 126 7.51 -7.99 -29.28
CA GLY A 126 8.84 -7.46 -28.95
C GLY A 126 9.06 -7.14 -27.46
N HIS A 127 8.06 -7.37 -26.60
CA HIS A 127 8.21 -7.26 -25.15
C HIS A 127 9.00 -8.47 -24.61
N TRP A 128 9.84 -8.26 -23.59
CA TRP A 128 10.72 -9.32 -23.05
C TRP A 128 9.98 -10.54 -22.51
N ALA A 129 8.73 -10.35 -22.05
CA ALA A 129 7.87 -11.41 -21.54
C ALA A 129 6.94 -12.01 -22.60
N GLU A 130 7.10 -11.70 -23.89
CA GLU A 130 6.16 -12.12 -24.95
C GLU A 130 5.87 -13.62 -24.95
N GLU A 131 6.92 -14.46 -24.96
CA GLU A 131 6.75 -15.91 -25.01
C GLU A 131 6.08 -16.47 -23.74
N LEU A 132 6.33 -15.84 -22.59
CA LEU A 132 5.73 -16.22 -21.30
C LEU A 132 4.26 -15.84 -21.25
N ILE A 133 3.91 -14.64 -21.72
CA ILE A 133 2.53 -14.17 -21.80
C ILE A 133 1.72 -15.05 -22.77
N ALA A 134 2.29 -15.36 -23.94
CA ALA A 134 1.66 -16.25 -24.92
C ALA A 134 1.41 -17.65 -24.33
N TYR A 135 2.39 -18.20 -23.62
CA TYR A 135 2.25 -19.51 -22.97
C TYR A 135 1.16 -19.49 -21.91
N ALA A 136 1.17 -18.53 -20.99
CA ALA A 136 0.16 -18.42 -19.94
C ALA A 136 -1.26 -18.19 -20.51
N ALA A 137 -1.38 -17.47 -21.63
CA ALA A 137 -2.65 -17.32 -22.34
C ALA A 137 -3.12 -18.64 -22.95
N ALA A 138 -2.21 -19.41 -23.56
CA ALA A 138 -2.50 -20.73 -24.14
C ALA A 138 -2.89 -21.78 -23.07
N GLN A 139 -2.37 -21.66 -21.85
CA GLN A 139 -2.80 -22.47 -20.70
C GLN A 139 -4.10 -21.98 -20.05
N HIS A 140 -4.71 -20.90 -20.55
CA HIS A 140 -5.89 -20.25 -19.97
C HIS A 140 -5.67 -19.69 -18.55
N TRP A 141 -4.43 -19.46 -18.13
CA TRP A 141 -4.11 -18.86 -16.83
C TRP A 141 -4.43 -17.38 -16.78
N LEU A 142 -4.23 -16.67 -17.89
CA LEU A 142 -4.51 -15.24 -18.02
C LEU A 142 -5.31 -14.93 -19.28
N ALA A 143 -5.88 -13.73 -19.32
CA ALA A 143 -6.63 -13.21 -20.46
C ALA A 143 -6.29 -11.73 -20.71
N GLY A 144 -6.45 -11.30 -21.96
CA GLY A 144 -6.39 -9.90 -22.34
C GLY A 144 -7.65 -9.13 -21.94
N TYR A 145 -7.63 -7.84 -22.23
CA TYR A 145 -8.75 -6.93 -22.05
C TYR A 145 -9.75 -7.03 -23.21
N PRO A 146 -10.99 -6.52 -23.02
CA PRO A 146 -11.99 -6.48 -24.09
C PRO A 146 -11.57 -5.71 -25.35
N ASP A 147 -10.59 -4.81 -25.23
CA ASP A 147 -10.01 -4.07 -26.37
C ASP A 147 -8.96 -4.87 -27.17
N GLY A 148 -8.66 -6.10 -26.74
CA GLY A 148 -7.68 -6.99 -27.36
C GLY A 148 -6.26 -6.86 -26.84
N SER A 149 -5.98 -5.92 -25.91
CA SER A 149 -4.65 -5.72 -25.34
C SER A 149 -4.35 -6.67 -24.16
N PHE A 150 -3.08 -6.88 -23.84
CA PHE A 150 -2.67 -7.50 -22.57
C PHE A 150 -2.25 -6.47 -21.51
N ALA A 151 -1.79 -5.29 -21.95
CA ALA A 151 -1.20 -4.19 -21.18
C ALA A 151 -0.03 -4.65 -20.27
N PRO A 152 1.08 -5.16 -20.84
CA PRO A 152 2.16 -5.79 -20.06
C PRO A 152 2.83 -4.84 -19.05
N GLU A 153 2.89 -3.54 -19.33
CA GLU A 153 3.52 -2.52 -18.47
C GLU A 153 2.57 -1.96 -17.39
N ARG A 154 1.28 -2.32 -17.42
CA ARG A 154 0.31 -1.84 -16.43
C ARG A 154 0.49 -2.61 -15.12
N CYS A 155 0.50 -1.92 -13.98
CA CYS A 155 0.48 -2.56 -12.67
C CYS A 155 -0.73 -3.49 -12.51
N ILE A 156 -0.49 -4.73 -12.08
CA ILE A 156 -1.54 -5.73 -11.89
C ILE A 156 -2.31 -5.46 -10.60
N THR A 157 -3.63 -5.56 -10.64
CA THR A 157 -4.45 -5.45 -9.43
C THR A 157 -4.44 -6.75 -8.62
N ARG A 158 -4.79 -6.65 -7.34
CA ARG A 158 -4.92 -7.81 -6.45
C ARG A 158 -5.89 -8.86 -7.00
N ALA A 159 -7.03 -8.44 -7.50
CA ALA A 159 -8.04 -9.32 -8.10
C ALA A 159 -7.53 -10.05 -9.35
N GLU A 160 -6.80 -9.35 -10.22
CA GLU A 160 -6.20 -9.96 -11.42
C GLU A 160 -5.13 -10.98 -11.05
N ALA A 161 -4.23 -10.63 -10.11
CA ALA A 161 -3.20 -11.55 -9.63
C ALA A 161 -3.80 -12.83 -9.03
N ILE A 162 -4.81 -12.68 -8.17
CA ILE A 162 -5.55 -13.81 -7.57
C ILE A 162 -6.20 -14.69 -8.64
N THR A 163 -6.84 -14.06 -9.62
CA THR A 163 -7.52 -14.79 -10.69
C THR A 163 -6.53 -15.61 -11.52
N ILE A 164 -5.36 -15.04 -11.83
CA ILE A 164 -4.30 -15.75 -12.55
C ILE A 164 -3.74 -16.89 -11.71
N ILE A 165 -3.47 -16.66 -10.43
CA ILE A 165 -2.98 -17.71 -9.51
C ILE A 165 -3.98 -18.86 -9.42
N ASN A 166 -5.27 -18.57 -9.18
CA ASN A 166 -6.30 -19.60 -9.07
C ASN A 166 -6.38 -20.43 -10.35
N ARG A 167 -6.38 -19.79 -11.53
CA ARG A 167 -6.38 -20.52 -12.81
C ARG A 167 -5.12 -21.35 -13.03
N ALA A 168 -3.95 -20.84 -12.66
CA ALA A 168 -2.70 -21.59 -12.75
C ALA A 168 -2.67 -22.83 -11.84
N LEU A 169 -3.39 -22.77 -10.73
CA LEU A 169 -3.57 -23.88 -9.79
C LEU A 169 -4.78 -24.77 -10.10
N ASP A 170 -5.53 -24.47 -11.18
CA ASP A 170 -6.81 -25.10 -11.50
C ASP A 170 -7.82 -25.08 -10.33
N ARG A 171 -7.86 -23.94 -9.62
CA ARG A 171 -8.82 -23.63 -8.54
C ARG A 171 -9.95 -22.79 -9.10
N GLY A 172 -11.19 -23.16 -8.82
CA GLY A 172 -12.33 -22.47 -9.41
C GLY A 172 -13.68 -23.04 -9.00
N THR A 173 -14.50 -22.17 -8.41
CA THR A 173 -15.89 -22.41 -8.09
C THR A 173 -16.76 -21.28 -8.64
N ASP A 174 -18.08 -21.39 -8.50
CA ASP A 174 -19.03 -20.31 -8.72
C ASP A 174 -19.76 -19.99 -7.40
N HIS A 175 -20.51 -18.89 -7.39
CA HIS A 175 -21.17 -18.40 -6.19
C HIS A 175 -22.29 -19.32 -5.66
N GLU A 176 -22.82 -20.25 -6.47
CA GLU A 176 -23.88 -21.20 -6.03
C GLU A 176 -23.27 -22.37 -5.25
N HIS A 177 -21.98 -22.63 -5.45
CA HIS A 177 -21.28 -23.81 -4.93
C HIS A 177 -20.28 -23.47 -3.80
N MET A 178 -20.34 -22.25 -3.27
CA MET A 178 -19.62 -21.82 -2.06
C MET A 178 -20.46 -22.03 -0.80
N LEU A 179 -19.81 -21.99 0.37
CA LEU A 179 -20.47 -22.16 1.67
C LEU A 179 -20.87 -20.82 2.30
N PRO A 180 -22.05 -20.71 2.95
CA PRO A 180 -22.57 -19.45 3.47
C PRO A 180 -21.75 -18.86 4.61
N ASP A 181 -21.07 -19.69 5.40
CA ASP A 181 -20.28 -19.28 6.56
C ASP A 181 -18.86 -18.81 6.17
N MET A 182 -18.56 -18.70 4.87
CA MET A 182 -17.27 -18.21 4.40
C MET A 182 -17.04 -16.76 4.81
N ILE A 183 -15.76 -16.38 4.93
CA ILE A 183 -15.37 -14.99 5.17
C ILE A 183 -15.97 -14.11 4.08
N GLN A 184 -16.55 -12.98 4.48
CA GLN A 184 -17.10 -11.96 3.60
C GLN A 184 -16.28 -10.68 3.74
N TRP A 185 -16.07 -9.98 2.63
CA TRP A 185 -15.33 -8.71 2.59
C TRP A 185 -16.25 -7.59 2.13
N SER A 186 -16.21 -6.44 2.81
CA SER A 186 -17.12 -5.32 2.55
C SER A 186 -17.02 -4.77 1.12
N ASP A 187 -15.87 -4.91 0.48
CA ASP A 187 -15.56 -4.52 -0.90
C ASP A 187 -15.52 -5.70 -1.89
N ASN A 188 -16.03 -6.87 -1.48
CA ASN A 188 -16.25 -8.04 -2.34
C ASN A 188 -17.61 -8.69 -2.04
N GLN A 189 -18.68 -8.02 -2.46
CA GLN A 189 -20.07 -8.46 -2.26
C GLN A 189 -20.74 -8.77 -3.60
N LEU A 190 -21.61 -9.78 -3.61
CA LEU A 190 -22.56 -9.96 -4.72
C LEU A 190 -23.62 -8.87 -4.60
N ASN A 191 -23.82 -8.11 -5.66
CA ASN A 191 -24.74 -6.99 -5.69
C ASN A 191 -26.02 -7.31 -6.45
N SER A 192 -26.06 -8.44 -7.19
CA SER A 192 -27.20 -9.02 -7.90
C SER A 192 -28.35 -8.04 -8.20
N TYR A 193 -28.04 -6.90 -8.84
CA TYR A 193 -28.95 -5.80 -9.22
C TYR A 193 -29.27 -4.69 -8.17
N ILE A 194 -28.26 -3.97 -7.68
CA ILE A 194 -28.46 -2.66 -7.02
C ILE A 194 -28.34 -1.51 -8.04
N MET A 195 -29.28 -0.56 -7.97
CA MET A 195 -29.20 0.74 -8.65
C MET A 195 -28.50 1.73 -7.73
N GLU A 196 -27.25 2.08 -8.03
CA GLU A 196 -26.54 3.16 -7.34
C GLU A 196 -26.45 4.37 -8.26
N ASN A 197 -27.03 5.50 -7.86
CA ASN A 197 -27.04 6.75 -8.64
C ASN A 197 -27.52 6.62 -10.11
N GLY A 198 -28.41 5.66 -10.39
CA GLY A 198 -28.94 5.43 -11.75
C GLY A 198 -28.04 4.56 -12.65
N VAL A 199 -26.96 3.98 -12.11
CA VAL A 199 -26.07 3.06 -12.81
C VAL A 199 -26.31 1.64 -12.29
N TYR A 200 -26.40 0.68 -13.21
CA TYR A 200 -26.48 -0.74 -12.88
C TYR A 200 -25.13 -1.22 -12.36
N VAL A 201 -25.10 -1.71 -11.12
CA VAL A 201 -23.92 -2.37 -10.55
C VAL A 201 -24.04 -3.87 -10.84
N THR A 202 -23.18 -4.39 -11.71
CA THR A 202 -23.05 -5.84 -11.93
C THR A 202 -22.23 -6.47 -10.83
N ASP A 203 -22.40 -7.78 -10.62
CA ASP A 203 -21.55 -8.52 -9.68
C ASP A 203 -20.07 -8.34 -10.05
N PRO A 204 -19.18 -8.21 -9.04
CA PRO A 204 -17.76 -8.06 -9.31
C PRO A 204 -17.24 -9.32 -10.01
N TRP A 205 -16.59 -9.15 -11.17
CA TRP A 205 -16.04 -10.27 -11.94
C TRP A 205 -15.03 -11.12 -11.15
N PHE A 206 -14.43 -10.54 -10.11
CA PHE A 206 -13.46 -11.17 -9.23
C PHE A 206 -14.06 -11.83 -7.99
N TYR A 207 -15.39 -11.77 -7.78
CA TYR A 207 -16.03 -12.22 -6.53
C TYR A 207 -15.60 -13.64 -6.14
N CYS A 208 -15.75 -14.59 -7.06
CA CYS A 208 -15.42 -15.98 -6.80
C CYS A 208 -13.92 -16.21 -6.60
N ALA A 209 -13.09 -15.50 -7.36
CA ALA A 209 -11.64 -15.62 -7.27
C ALA A 209 -11.13 -15.13 -5.90
N ILE A 210 -11.68 -14.03 -5.39
CA ILE A 210 -11.38 -13.55 -4.04
C ILE A 210 -11.80 -14.58 -3.00
N GLN A 211 -13.03 -15.11 -3.09
CA GLN A 211 -13.52 -16.07 -2.09
C GLN A 211 -12.67 -17.35 -2.05
N GLU A 212 -12.28 -17.84 -3.22
CA GLU A 212 -11.37 -18.99 -3.38
C GLU A 212 -10.00 -18.76 -2.73
N ALA A 213 -9.48 -17.52 -2.79
CA ALA A 213 -8.19 -17.17 -2.23
C ALA A 213 -8.19 -16.92 -0.71
N THR A 214 -9.33 -16.53 -0.15
CA THR A 214 -9.44 -16.10 1.26
C THR A 214 -10.08 -17.13 2.18
N ASN A 215 -10.60 -18.24 1.65
CA ASN A 215 -11.26 -19.28 2.45
C ASN A 215 -10.61 -20.63 2.21
N SER A 216 -10.10 -21.23 3.28
CA SER A 216 -9.60 -22.60 3.24
C SER A 216 -10.79 -23.55 3.28
N HIS A 217 -10.81 -24.54 2.41
CA HIS A 217 -11.97 -25.42 2.28
C HIS A 217 -11.59 -26.78 1.71
N LYS A 218 -12.50 -27.74 1.84
CA LYS A 218 -12.50 -28.99 1.08
C LYS A 218 -13.49 -28.87 -0.07
N TYR A 219 -13.23 -29.58 -1.14
CA TYR A 219 -14.09 -29.57 -2.31
C TYR A 219 -14.24 -30.95 -2.95
N THR A 220 -15.29 -31.09 -3.73
CA THR A 220 -15.39 -32.10 -4.80
C THR A 220 -15.48 -31.37 -6.15
N ARG A 221 -15.18 -32.04 -7.26
CA ARG A 221 -15.19 -31.41 -8.58
C ARG A 221 -16.22 -32.07 -9.50
N GLU A 222 -17.10 -31.26 -10.07
CA GLU A 222 -18.07 -31.67 -11.08
C GLU A 222 -17.98 -30.71 -12.26
N ASN A 223 -17.80 -31.24 -13.49
CA ASN A 223 -17.68 -30.43 -14.72
C ASN A 223 -16.66 -29.29 -14.63
N GLN A 224 -15.49 -29.53 -14.03
CA GLN A 224 -14.42 -28.54 -13.79
C GLN A 224 -14.78 -27.41 -12.82
N ILE A 225 -15.93 -27.48 -12.14
CA ILE A 225 -16.34 -26.54 -11.11
C ILE A 225 -16.23 -27.22 -9.74
N GLU A 226 -15.65 -26.50 -8.79
CA GLU A 226 -15.49 -26.96 -7.42
C GLU A 226 -16.75 -26.71 -6.60
N GLN A 227 -17.09 -27.74 -5.84
CA GLN A 227 -18.22 -27.81 -4.93
C GLN A 227 -17.67 -27.76 -3.51
N TRP A 228 -17.80 -26.64 -2.81
CA TRP A 228 -17.26 -26.52 -1.46
C TRP A 228 -18.06 -27.39 -0.49
N THR A 229 -17.38 -28.30 0.19
CA THR A 229 -18.01 -29.31 1.06
C THR A 229 -17.83 -28.99 2.54
N GLU A 230 -16.74 -28.32 2.91
CA GLU A 230 -16.43 -27.97 4.30
C GLU A 230 -15.46 -26.79 4.34
N LEU A 231 -15.70 -25.80 5.20
CA LEU A 231 -14.71 -24.78 5.54
C LEU A 231 -13.69 -25.36 6.52
N THR A 232 -12.41 -25.12 6.25
CA THR A 232 -11.31 -25.52 7.14
C THR A 232 -10.66 -24.28 7.75
N LYS A 233 -9.87 -24.49 8.81
CA LYS A 233 -9.23 -23.38 9.51
C LYS A 233 -8.23 -22.67 8.58
N ASN A 234 -8.44 -21.38 8.36
CA ASN A 234 -7.47 -20.55 7.65
C ASN A 234 -6.11 -20.53 8.37
N PRO A 235 -5.00 -20.63 7.64
CA PRO A 235 -3.68 -20.36 8.19
C PRO A 235 -3.62 -18.91 8.71
N GLN A 236 -2.91 -18.72 9.82
CA GLN A 236 -2.61 -17.37 10.31
C GLN A 236 -1.40 -16.85 9.56
N TRP A 237 -1.65 -16.12 8.49
CA TRP A 237 -0.60 -15.39 7.80
C TRP A 237 -0.33 -14.09 8.54
N GLU A 238 0.95 -13.73 8.68
CA GLU A 238 1.28 -12.33 8.96
C GLU A 238 0.60 -11.48 7.89
N GLN A 239 -0.26 -10.57 8.34
CA GLN A 239 -0.87 -9.56 7.49
C GLN A 239 0.26 -8.85 6.75
N PRO A 240 0.10 -8.49 5.45
CA PRO A 240 0.93 -7.42 4.92
C PRO A 240 0.63 -6.23 5.81
N VAL A 241 1.54 -5.93 6.75
CA VAL A 241 1.48 -4.70 7.52
C VAL A 241 1.28 -3.61 6.47
N LYS A 242 0.23 -2.78 6.61
CA LYS A 242 0.03 -1.59 5.75
C LYS A 242 1.42 -1.08 5.45
N ASP A 243 1.81 -1.02 4.16
CA ASP A 243 3.17 -0.58 3.80
C ASP A 243 3.43 0.64 4.66
N PHE A 244 4.47 0.57 5.50
CA PHE A 244 4.64 1.47 6.63
C PHE A 244 4.54 2.94 6.17
N TYR A 245 4.91 3.22 4.92
CA TYR A 245 4.79 4.53 4.28
C TYR A 245 3.36 4.96 3.92
N GLN A 246 2.44 4.02 3.74
CA GLN A 246 1.05 4.22 3.29
C GLN A 246 0.04 4.19 4.45
N ILE A 247 0.49 4.02 5.70
CA ILE A 247 -0.42 4.08 6.86
C ILE A 247 -1.02 5.48 7.01
N VAL A 248 -2.35 5.55 7.08
CA VAL A 248 -3.08 6.76 7.44
C VAL A 248 -3.13 6.85 8.97
N ILE A 249 -2.45 7.86 9.51
CA ILE A 249 -2.52 8.22 10.94
C ILE A 249 -3.31 9.51 11.03
N ASN A 250 -4.38 9.48 11.82
CA ASN A 250 -5.26 10.61 12.09
C ASN A 250 -6.01 10.37 13.41
N ARG A 251 -6.98 11.24 13.74
CA ARG A 251 -7.74 11.14 15.00
C ARG A 251 -8.43 9.78 15.19
N SER A 252 -8.92 9.17 14.12
CA SER A 252 -9.62 7.88 14.16
C SER A 252 -8.69 6.68 13.98
N ASN A 253 -7.43 6.91 13.60
CA ASN A 253 -6.41 5.89 13.36
C ASN A 253 -5.13 6.29 14.11
N PRO A 254 -5.09 6.17 15.45
CA PRO A 254 -3.91 6.51 16.23
C PRO A 254 -2.77 5.51 16.01
N ILE A 255 -1.55 5.94 16.29
CA ILE A 255 -0.37 5.08 16.38
C ILE A 255 -0.58 4.13 17.55
N GLU A 256 -0.32 2.84 17.33
CA GLU A 256 -0.34 1.85 18.41
C GLU A 256 0.85 2.06 19.34
N ASN A 257 0.58 2.15 20.66
CA ASN A 257 1.59 2.35 21.71
C ASN A 257 2.56 3.53 21.41
N PRO A 258 2.03 4.76 21.23
CA PRO A 258 2.80 5.89 20.69
C PRO A 258 3.97 6.32 21.58
N GLU A 259 3.86 6.11 22.90
CA GLU A 259 4.92 6.38 23.88
C GLU A 259 6.19 5.56 23.64
N ASN A 260 6.06 4.37 23.05
CA ASN A 260 7.17 3.45 22.79
C ASN A 260 7.41 3.22 21.30
N TYR A 261 6.69 3.93 20.44
CA TYR A 261 6.78 3.75 19.00
C TYR A 261 8.16 4.22 18.49
N VAL A 262 8.75 3.41 17.61
CA VAL A 262 10.01 3.74 16.92
C VAL A 262 9.84 3.41 15.44
N PRO A 263 10.24 4.30 14.50
CA PRO A 263 10.18 4.00 13.07
C PRO A 263 10.96 2.71 12.74
N PRO A 264 10.37 1.74 11.99
CA PRO A 264 10.93 0.40 11.81
C PRO A 264 12.36 0.35 11.26
N THR A 265 12.71 1.32 10.43
CA THR A 265 13.98 1.46 9.70
C THR A 265 14.90 2.51 10.32
N GLY A 266 14.54 3.00 11.52
CA GLY A 266 15.30 4.01 12.26
C GLY A 266 15.15 5.42 11.72
N LEU A 267 15.97 6.32 12.25
CA LEU A 267 15.94 7.76 11.95
C LEU A 267 17.27 8.23 11.36
N ALA A 268 17.21 8.99 10.27
CA ALA A 268 18.36 9.67 9.67
C ALA A 268 18.24 11.19 9.85
N ALA A 269 19.39 11.86 9.96
CA ALA A 269 19.45 13.32 10.10
C ALA A 269 19.29 14.02 8.73
N ILE A 270 18.57 15.14 8.72
CA ILE A 270 18.43 16.00 7.54
C ILE A 270 19.58 17.02 7.54
N LYS A 271 20.37 17.05 6.47
CA LYS A 271 21.60 17.84 6.37
C LYS A 271 21.29 19.33 6.48
N GLY A 272 22.06 20.01 7.32
CA GLY A 272 21.89 21.46 7.56
C GLY A 272 20.75 21.80 8.50
N SER A 273 20.20 20.82 9.23
CA SER A 273 19.19 21.02 10.27
C SER A 273 19.46 20.12 11.49
N ASP A 274 18.72 20.35 12.57
CA ASP A 274 18.62 19.47 13.73
C ASP A 274 17.50 18.42 13.60
N GLN A 275 16.82 18.41 12.45
CA GLN A 275 15.68 17.53 12.19
C GLN A 275 16.14 16.14 11.77
N ARG A 276 15.27 15.16 12.05
CA ARG A 276 15.43 13.76 11.64
C ARG A 276 14.15 13.29 10.99
N MET A 277 14.24 12.29 10.14
CA MET A 277 13.08 11.59 9.58
C MET A 277 13.38 10.10 9.54
N GLU A 278 12.38 9.28 9.26
CA GLU A 278 12.63 7.89 8.91
C GLU A 278 13.66 7.81 7.77
N THR A 279 14.55 6.82 7.84
CA THR A 279 15.73 6.69 6.99
C THR A 279 15.45 6.83 5.48
N GLN A 280 14.43 6.16 4.94
CA GLN A 280 14.07 6.24 3.53
C GLN A 280 13.43 7.59 3.17
N ALA A 281 12.50 8.07 3.99
CA ALA A 281 11.90 9.40 3.81
C ALA A 281 12.96 10.51 3.85
N ALA A 282 13.95 10.41 4.73
CA ALA A 282 15.08 11.33 4.82
C ALA A 282 15.91 11.33 3.53
N ALA A 283 16.24 10.15 2.99
CA ALA A 283 17.01 10.05 1.74
C ALA A 283 16.26 10.63 0.54
N ALA A 284 14.95 10.42 0.49
CA ALA A 284 14.08 11.02 -0.52
C ALA A 284 14.03 12.55 -0.38
N LEU A 285 13.85 13.06 0.85
CA LEU A 285 13.86 14.49 1.14
C LEU A 285 15.19 15.13 0.74
N GLU A 286 16.33 14.52 1.07
CA GLU A 286 17.66 15.03 0.68
C GLU A 286 17.82 15.15 -0.84
N THR A 287 17.27 14.20 -1.59
CA THR A 287 17.26 14.24 -3.06
C THR A 287 16.37 15.40 -3.55
N MET A 288 15.15 15.52 -3.02
CA MET A 288 14.23 16.61 -3.35
C MET A 288 14.86 17.99 -3.05
N LEU A 289 15.45 18.17 -1.87
CA LEU A 289 16.07 19.43 -1.46
C LEU A 289 17.34 19.74 -2.26
N ARG A 290 18.10 18.72 -2.69
CA ARG A 290 19.25 18.91 -3.59
C ARG A 290 18.80 19.44 -4.94
N ASP A 291 17.76 18.86 -5.50
CA ASP A 291 17.27 19.23 -6.82
C ASP A 291 16.56 20.59 -6.78
N LEU A 292 15.84 20.92 -5.70
CA LEU A 292 15.36 22.27 -5.41
C LEU A 292 16.52 23.28 -5.40
N ARG A 293 17.62 22.99 -4.69
CA ARG A 293 18.81 23.86 -4.65
C ARG A 293 19.46 24.05 -6.02
N ALA A 294 19.41 23.06 -6.90
CA ALA A 294 19.92 23.18 -8.26
C ALA A 294 19.13 24.21 -9.09
N THR A 295 17.89 24.53 -8.70
CA THR A 295 17.11 25.63 -9.31
C THR A 295 17.42 27.02 -8.74
N GLY A 296 18.30 27.11 -7.74
CA GLY A 296 18.59 28.35 -7.01
C GLY A 296 17.62 28.66 -5.88
N LEU A 297 16.69 27.74 -5.57
CA LEU A 297 15.73 27.86 -4.47
C LEU A 297 16.21 27.11 -3.22
N SER A 298 15.72 27.47 -2.04
CA SER A 298 16.07 26.79 -0.79
C SER A 298 14.95 26.88 0.24
N VAL A 299 14.85 25.87 1.10
CA VAL A 299 13.96 25.84 2.26
C VAL A 299 14.71 25.32 3.48
N MET A 300 14.15 25.59 4.66
CA MET A 300 14.56 25.09 5.96
C MET A 300 13.66 23.91 6.34
N ALA A 301 14.26 22.85 6.88
CA ALA A 301 13.54 21.80 7.59
C ALA A 301 13.19 22.31 9.00
N VAL A 302 11.91 22.61 9.24
CA VAL A 302 11.44 23.22 10.49
C VAL A 302 11.08 22.14 11.51
N SER A 303 10.37 21.09 11.08
CA SER A 303 9.98 20.00 11.97
C SER A 303 9.90 18.66 11.23
N GLY A 304 10.76 17.71 11.60
CA GLY A 304 10.70 16.32 11.16
C GLY A 304 10.08 15.43 12.25
N TYR A 305 10.77 14.34 12.61
CA TYR A 305 10.37 13.40 13.65
C TYR A 305 10.13 14.07 15.00
N ARG A 306 9.02 13.72 15.65
CA ARG A 306 8.66 14.15 17.00
C ARG A 306 8.46 12.92 17.87
N THR A 307 8.96 12.93 19.11
CA THR A 307 8.53 11.93 20.09
C THR A 307 7.11 12.23 20.56
N TYR A 308 6.45 11.24 21.15
CA TYR A 308 5.13 11.44 21.76
C TYR A 308 5.13 12.59 22.77
N GLU A 309 6.14 12.69 23.65
CA GLU A 309 6.23 13.78 24.64
C GLU A 309 6.40 15.14 23.98
N ARG A 310 7.12 15.20 22.86
CA ARG A 310 7.25 16.44 22.08
C ARG A 310 5.90 16.82 21.49
N GLN A 311 5.14 15.87 20.94
CA GLN A 311 3.81 16.14 20.41
C GLN A 311 2.85 16.58 21.52
N VAL A 312 2.90 15.99 22.72
CA VAL A 312 2.15 16.45 23.91
C VAL A 312 2.46 17.91 24.22
N TYR A 313 3.74 18.28 24.27
CA TYR A 313 4.14 19.66 24.54
C TYR A 313 3.61 20.64 23.49
N LEU A 314 3.74 20.31 22.20
CA LEU A 314 3.30 21.18 21.09
C LEU A 314 1.78 21.35 21.10
N TYR A 315 1.04 20.24 21.26
CA TYR A 315 -0.41 20.27 21.33
C TYR A 315 -0.90 21.13 22.51
N GLN A 316 -0.33 20.94 23.71
CA GLN A 316 -0.71 21.74 24.89
C GLN A 316 -0.30 23.22 24.76
N ASN A 317 0.78 23.51 24.04
CA ASN A 317 1.12 24.89 23.70
C ASN A 317 0.09 25.50 22.73
N GLN A 318 -0.38 24.71 21.75
CA GLN A 318 -1.40 25.15 20.80
C GLN A 318 -2.73 25.43 21.50
N VAL A 319 -3.17 24.57 22.41
CA VAL A 319 -4.38 24.83 23.24
C VAL A 319 -4.25 26.14 24.02
N ARG A 320 -3.09 26.40 24.64
CA ARG A 320 -2.83 27.67 25.35
C ARG A 320 -2.83 28.89 24.40
N LYS A 321 -2.29 28.76 23.19
CA LYS A 321 -2.36 29.81 22.16
C LYS A 321 -3.83 30.11 21.79
N VAL A 322 -4.66 29.08 21.61
CA VAL A 322 -6.09 29.23 21.30
C VAL A 322 -6.83 29.94 22.44
N LEU A 323 -6.64 29.52 23.69
CA LEU A 323 -7.27 30.15 24.87
C LEU A 323 -6.85 31.61 25.03
N SER A 324 -5.57 31.92 24.87
CA SER A 324 -5.08 33.30 25.07
C SER A 324 -5.60 34.28 24.01
N ARG A 325 -5.88 33.80 22.79
CA ARG A 325 -6.49 34.60 21.71
C ARG A 325 -8.01 34.72 21.83
N ASN A 326 -8.66 33.87 22.61
CA ASN A 326 -10.12 33.82 22.74
C ASN A 326 -10.54 33.88 24.22
N PRO A 327 -10.49 35.05 24.87
CA PRO A 327 -10.90 35.19 26.26
C PRO A 327 -12.36 34.73 26.48
N GLY A 328 -12.56 33.84 27.45
CA GLY A 328 -13.88 33.27 27.78
C GLY A 328 -14.22 31.96 27.08
N MET A 329 -13.38 31.48 26.15
CA MET A 329 -13.50 30.15 25.55
C MET A 329 -13.26 29.06 26.59
N SER A 330 -14.05 27.99 26.55
CA SER A 330 -13.83 26.83 27.42
C SER A 330 -12.61 26.02 26.99
N GLN A 331 -12.02 25.28 27.93
CA GLN A 331 -10.93 24.35 27.65
C GLN A 331 -11.28 23.35 26.53
N ALA A 332 -12.49 22.77 26.58
CA ALA A 332 -12.93 21.78 25.60
C ALA A 332 -13.12 22.37 24.20
N GLU A 333 -13.56 23.63 24.08
CA GLU A 333 -13.62 24.33 22.79
C GLU A 333 -12.22 24.61 22.24
N ALA A 334 -11.30 25.05 23.10
CA ALA A 334 -9.93 25.32 22.70
C ALA A 334 -9.20 24.05 22.25
N GLU A 335 -9.46 22.91 22.90
CA GLU A 335 -8.95 21.60 22.49
C GLU A 335 -9.50 21.17 21.12
N ARG A 336 -10.81 21.34 20.86
CA ARG A 336 -11.39 21.03 19.54
C ARG A 336 -10.76 21.85 18.42
N ILE A 337 -10.55 23.14 18.64
CA ILE A 337 -9.89 24.03 17.67
C ILE A 337 -8.41 23.66 17.52
N ALA A 338 -7.69 23.49 18.63
CA ALA A 338 -6.27 23.14 18.61
C ALA A 338 -6.02 21.83 17.87
N ALA A 339 -6.91 20.84 18.02
CA ALA A 339 -6.83 19.55 17.35
C ALA A 339 -7.11 19.59 15.83
N THR A 340 -7.51 20.74 15.28
CA THR A 340 -7.52 20.97 13.82
C THR A 340 -6.23 21.62 13.32
N ILE A 341 -5.40 22.14 14.23
CA ILE A 341 -4.17 22.88 13.91
C ILE A 341 -2.93 22.04 14.21
N SER A 342 -2.94 21.31 15.31
CA SER A 342 -1.87 20.41 15.71
C SER A 342 -2.49 19.09 16.10
N ALA A 343 -2.04 18.01 15.48
CA ALA A 343 -2.58 16.68 15.75
C ALA A 343 -2.47 16.32 17.24
N ILE A 344 -3.48 15.59 17.73
CA ILE A 344 -3.49 15.07 19.11
C ILE A 344 -2.30 14.12 19.26
N PRO A 345 -1.60 14.08 20.42
CA PRO A 345 -0.51 13.14 20.64
C PRO A 345 -0.90 11.69 20.34
N GLY A 346 -0.05 10.95 19.63
CA GLY A 346 -0.33 9.62 19.11
C GLY A 346 -1.11 9.61 17.80
N THR A 347 -1.44 10.77 17.23
CA THR A 347 -2.15 10.91 15.95
C THR A 347 -1.40 11.81 14.96
N SER A 348 -0.13 12.15 15.24
CA SER A 348 0.70 12.98 14.38
C SER A 348 1.56 12.15 13.43
N GLU A 349 1.59 12.48 12.15
CA GLU A 349 2.47 11.82 11.18
C GLU A 349 3.97 12.12 11.43
N HIS A 350 4.28 13.18 12.18
CA HIS A 350 5.63 13.44 12.66
C HIS A 350 6.11 12.39 13.67
N GLU A 351 5.20 11.76 14.42
CA GLU A 351 5.56 10.67 15.33
C GLU A 351 5.94 9.39 14.57
N LEU A 352 5.51 9.25 13.31
CA LEU A 352 6.00 8.20 12.42
C LEU A 352 7.39 8.50 11.84
N GLY A 353 7.82 9.77 11.87
CA GLY A 353 9.01 10.23 11.14
C GLY A 353 8.81 10.34 9.62
N LEU A 354 7.57 10.27 9.15
CA LEU A 354 7.22 10.32 7.71
C LEU A 354 6.77 11.70 7.24
N ALA A 355 6.56 12.64 8.15
CA ALA A 355 6.22 14.03 7.85
C ALA A 355 7.40 14.97 8.01
N ILE A 356 7.42 16.02 7.19
CA ILE A 356 8.35 17.14 7.30
C ILE A 356 7.62 18.47 7.06
N ASP A 357 7.87 19.43 7.94
CA ASP A 357 7.47 20.82 7.78
C ASP A 357 8.61 21.63 7.16
N LEU A 358 8.32 22.30 6.05
CA LEU A 358 9.29 23.09 5.28
C LEU A 358 8.87 24.56 5.22
N SER A 359 9.86 25.47 5.30
CA SER A 359 9.62 26.92 5.20
C SER A 359 10.77 27.65 4.54
N THR A 360 10.55 28.84 4.00
CA THR A 360 11.60 29.73 3.49
C THR A 360 12.24 30.62 4.57
N ASP A 361 11.53 30.89 5.66
CA ASP A 361 11.96 31.82 6.72
C ASP A 361 11.85 31.24 8.14
N GLY A 362 11.49 29.95 8.23
CA GLY A 362 11.25 29.25 9.49
C GLY A 362 9.84 29.39 10.04
N SER A 363 8.99 30.23 9.43
CA SER A 363 7.57 30.39 9.80
C SER A 363 6.70 29.41 9.03
N LEU A 364 5.75 28.76 9.70
CA LEU A 364 4.81 27.81 9.10
C LEU A 364 3.47 28.52 8.89
N THR A 365 3.32 29.11 7.71
CA THR A 365 2.15 29.92 7.35
C THR A 365 1.72 29.67 5.91
N GLU A 366 0.45 29.98 5.60
CA GLU A 366 -0.12 29.77 4.27
C GLU A 366 0.65 30.52 3.16
N SER A 367 1.34 31.61 3.53
CA SER A 367 2.17 32.39 2.60
C SER A 367 3.27 31.56 1.93
N PHE A 368 3.70 30.46 2.54
CA PHE A 368 4.67 29.54 1.97
C PHE A 368 4.23 29.00 0.60
N ALA A 369 2.93 28.73 0.41
CA ALA A 369 2.36 28.28 -0.87
C ALA A 369 2.57 29.27 -2.02
N HIS A 370 2.78 30.55 -1.69
CA HIS A 370 2.96 31.61 -2.69
C HIS A 370 4.43 31.87 -3.04
N THR A 371 5.36 31.35 -2.23
CA THR A 371 6.81 31.45 -2.48
C THR A 371 7.20 30.63 -3.72
N ALA A 372 8.32 30.97 -4.35
CA ALA A 372 8.85 30.19 -5.47
C ALA A 372 9.22 28.76 -5.04
N ALA A 373 9.77 28.59 -3.82
CA ALA A 373 10.14 27.29 -3.28
C ALA A 373 8.92 26.42 -2.95
N GLY A 374 7.88 26.97 -2.31
CA GLY A 374 6.64 26.24 -2.02
C GLY A 374 5.92 25.77 -3.29
N LYS A 375 5.85 26.63 -4.32
CA LYS A 375 5.29 26.25 -5.64
C LYS A 375 6.08 25.13 -6.31
N TRP A 376 7.41 25.20 -6.25
CA TRP A 376 8.27 24.15 -6.80
C TRP A 376 8.04 22.83 -6.06
N LEU A 377 8.03 22.86 -4.72
CA LEU A 377 7.79 21.66 -3.92
C LEU A 377 6.43 21.06 -4.22
N TYR A 378 5.36 21.85 -4.29
CA TYR A 378 4.04 21.32 -4.65
C TYR A 378 4.01 20.65 -6.04
N ALA A 379 4.71 21.22 -7.02
CA ALA A 379 4.77 20.68 -8.38
C ALA A 379 5.62 19.41 -8.51
N HIS A 380 6.57 19.18 -7.60
CA HIS A 380 7.60 18.14 -7.74
C HIS A 380 7.65 17.14 -6.58
N CYS A 381 6.97 17.37 -5.46
CA CYS A 381 7.08 16.52 -4.27
C CYS A 381 6.76 15.05 -4.56
N ALA A 382 5.79 14.80 -5.45
CA ALA A 382 5.39 13.47 -5.88
C ALA A 382 6.52 12.68 -6.56
N ASP A 383 7.40 13.35 -7.29
CA ASP A 383 8.56 12.72 -7.95
C ASP A 383 9.54 12.11 -6.95
N TYR A 384 9.49 12.58 -5.70
CA TYR A 384 10.32 12.12 -4.59
C TYR A 384 9.52 11.31 -3.56
N GLY A 385 8.25 11.00 -3.83
CA GLY A 385 7.41 10.20 -2.94
C GLY A 385 6.76 10.97 -1.80
N PHE A 386 6.67 12.29 -1.91
CA PHE A 386 5.96 13.16 -0.97
C PHE A 386 4.64 13.65 -1.55
N ILE A 387 3.65 13.83 -0.68
CA ILE A 387 2.39 14.50 -1.01
C ILE A 387 2.26 15.78 -0.18
N LEU A 388 1.52 16.77 -0.70
CA LEU A 388 0.96 17.82 0.14
C LEU A 388 -0.15 17.20 0.98
N ARG A 389 0.09 17.00 2.28
CA ARG A 389 -0.76 16.14 3.11
C ARG A 389 -2.12 16.73 3.44
N TYR A 390 -2.16 18.06 3.63
CA TYR A 390 -3.35 18.79 4.05
C TYR A 390 -3.70 19.90 3.03
N PRO A 391 -4.42 19.57 1.94
CA PRO A 391 -4.91 20.52 0.95
C PRO A 391 -6.04 21.41 1.50
N ALA A 392 -6.17 22.62 0.95
CA ALA A 392 -7.14 23.60 1.43
C ALA A 392 -8.61 23.16 1.28
N ASP A 393 -8.92 22.39 0.25
CA ASP A 393 -10.26 21.88 -0.08
C ASP A 393 -10.60 20.56 0.62
N LYS A 394 -9.69 20.01 1.44
CA LYS A 394 -9.82 18.70 2.08
C LYS A 394 -9.85 18.73 3.60
N GLN A 395 -9.88 19.92 4.21
CA GLN A 395 -9.81 20.11 5.68
C GLN A 395 -10.89 19.33 6.44
N GLU A 396 -12.13 19.32 5.94
CA GLU A 396 -13.25 18.58 6.57
C GLU A 396 -13.06 17.05 6.52
N ILE A 397 -12.21 16.56 5.61
CA ILE A 397 -11.93 15.12 5.45
C ILE A 397 -10.71 14.72 6.29
N THR A 398 -9.63 15.51 6.19
CA THR A 398 -8.38 15.26 6.93
C THR A 398 -8.51 15.58 8.42
N GLY A 399 -9.43 16.49 8.78
CA GLY A 399 -9.60 17.04 10.11
C GLY A 399 -8.52 18.05 10.53
N ILE A 400 -7.63 18.43 9.61
CA ILE A 400 -6.51 19.35 9.82
C ILE A 400 -6.63 20.54 8.86
N ILE A 401 -6.25 21.73 9.32
CA ILE A 401 -6.26 22.95 8.52
C ILE A 401 -5.39 22.84 7.25
N TYR A 402 -5.49 23.80 6.35
CA TYR A 402 -4.58 23.91 5.22
C TYR A 402 -3.13 24.13 5.70
N GLU A 403 -2.23 23.21 5.37
CA GLU A 403 -0.82 23.28 5.74
C GLU A 403 0.09 23.12 4.50
N PRO A 404 0.34 24.19 3.71
CA PRO A 404 1.23 24.11 2.56
C PRO A 404 2.69 23.76 2.88
N TRP A 405 3.05 23.80 4.15
CA TRP A 405 4.39 23.45 4.64
C TRP A 405 4.56 21.96 4.94
N HIS A 406 3.47 21.22 5.13
CA HIS A 406 3.50 19.85 5.64
C HIS A 406 3.49 18.82 4.50
N PHE A 407 4.61 18.11 4.35
CA PHE A 407 4.78 17.08 3.34
C PHE A 407 4.90 15.69 3.97
N ARG A 408 4.09 14.75 3.50
CA ARG A 408 4.06 13.36 3.97
C ARG A 408 4.69 12.44 2.94
N TYR A 409 5.68 11.64 3.37
CA TYR A 409 6.26 10.58 2.55
C TYR A 409 5.34 9.36 2.50
N VAL A 410 5.02 8.91 1.29
CA VAL A 410 4.19 7.72 1.00
C VAL A 410 4.83 6.79 -0.03
N GLY A 411 6.01 7.13 -0.56
CA GLY A 411 6.65 6.45 -1.68
C GLY A 411 6.30 7.08 -3.03
N ILE A 412 7.17 6.91 -4.03
CA ILE A 412 7.10 7.64 -5.32
C ILE A 412 5.80 7.37 -6.08
N GLU A 413 5.48 6.10 -6.34
CA GLU A 413 4.29 5.77 -7.13
C GLU A 413 2.97 6.16 -6.42
N PRO A 414 2.76 5.82 -5.13
CA PRO A 414 1.58 6.30 -4.41
C PRO A 414 1.47 7.83 -4.36
N ALA A 415 2.59 8.55 -4.21
CA ALA A 415 2.56 10.00 -4.17
C ALA A 415 2.12 10.60 -5.52
N LYS A 416 2.61 10.05 -6.63
CA LYS A 416 2.18 10.45 -7.97
C LYS A 416 0.70 10.17 -8.20
N ASP A 417 0.23 8.99 -7.81
CA ASP A 417 -1.18 8.60 -7.97
C ASP A 417 -2.10 9.50 -7.13
N ILE A 418 -1.76 9.73 -5.86
CA ILE A 418 -2.53 10.62 -4.96
C ILE A 418 -2.57 12.03 -5.54
N MET A 419 -1.42 12.61 -5.87
CA MET A 419 -1.34 13.99 -6.36
C MET A 419 -2.03 14.17 -7.73
N ALA A 420 -1.98 13.15 -8.61
CA ALA A 420 -2.68 13.17 -9.89
C ALA A 420 -4.19 13.00 -9.76
N SER A 421 -4.66 12.25 -8.75
CA SER A 421 -6.09 11.99 -8.52
C SER A 421 -6.85 13.22 -7.96
N GLY A 422 -6.14 14.15 -7.31
CA GLY A 422 -6.76 15.26 -6.58
C GLY A 422 -7.44 14.84 -5.26
N LEU A 423 -7.22 13.59 -4.82
CA LEU A 423 -7.71 13.07 -3.55
C LEU A 423 -6.73 13.37 -2.41
N CYS A 424 -7.23 13.51 -1.18
CA CYS A 424 -6.38 13.40 0.01
C CYS A 424 -6.09 11.93 0.35
N MET A 425 -5.18 11.70 1.29
CA MET A 425 -4.75 10.35 1.68
C MET A 425 -5.92 9.51 2.21
N GLU A 426 -6.83 10.09 3.00
CA GLU A 426 -8.04 9.45 3.50
C GLU A 426 -8.98 8.99 2.39
N GLU A 427 -9.22 9.84 1.39
CA GLU A 427 -10.06 9.50 0.23
C GLU A 427 -9.43 8.39 -0.60
N TYR A 428 -8.11 8.48 -0.83
CA TYR A 428 -7.37 7.53 -1.65
C TYR A 428 -7.34 6.12 -1.03
N TYR A 429 -7.14 6.01 0.29
CA TYR A 429 -7.12 4.74 1.00
C TYR A 429 -8.46 4.36 1.64
N GLY A 430 -9.52 5.13 1.45
CA GLY A 430 -10.85 4.87 2.03
C GLY A 430 -10.89 4.90 3.56
N THR A 431 -10.02 5.68 4.20
CA THR A 431 -9.84 5.72 5.67
C THR A 431 -10.28 7.07 6.24
N TYR A 432 -11.59 7.25 6.36
CA TYR A 432 -12.22 8.48 6.83
C TYR A 432 -12.25 8.60 8.36
N LEU A 433 -12.42 9.83 8.87
CA LEU A 433 -12.73 10.07 10.27
C LEU A 433 -14.03 9.37 10.67
N SER A 434 -14.09 8.88 11.90
CA SER A 434 -15.34 8.38 12.50
C SER A 434 -16.37 9.51 12.56
N LYS A 435 -17.67 9.15 12.56
CA LYS A 435 -18.74 10.14 12.71
C LYS A 435 -18.54 11.00 13.96
N ALA A 436 -18.20 10.39 15.09
CA ALA A 436 -17.94 11.10 16.33
C ALA A 436 -16.75 12.08 16.22
N ASP A 437 -15.68 11.69 15.53
CA ASP A 437 -14.51 12.53 15.32
C ASP A 437 -14.79 13.70 14.37
N SER A 438 -15.57 13.46 13.32
CA SER A 438 -15.99 14.48 12.35
C SER A 438 -16.89 15.55 12.98
N GLU A 439 -17.80 15.17 13.87
CA GLU A 439 -18.69 16.10 14.59
C GLU A 439 -17.94 16.98 15.60
N LEU A 440 -16.71 16.61 15.98
CA LEU A 440 -15.84 17.37 16.88
C LEU A 440 -14.92 18.36 16.15
N LEU A 441 -14.94 18.40 14.82
CA LEU A 441 -14.13 19.37 14.07
C LEU A 441 -14.63 20.79 14.31
N THR A 442 -13.70 21.70 14.60
CA THR A 442 -14.01 23.11 14.78
C THR A 442 -12.86 23.93 14.21
N PHE A 443 -12.98 24.31 12.94
CA PHE A 443 -11.94 25.09 12.28
C PHE A 443 -11.95 26.55 12.75
N PRO A 444 -10.77 27.17 12.94
CA PRO A 444 -10.68 28.56 13.33
C PRO A 444 -11.21 29.49 12.23
N GLN A 445 -12.12 30.42 12.56
CA GLN A 445 -12.56 31.45 11.62
C GLN A 445 -11.49 32.56 11.49
N GLY A 446 -10.96 32.76 10.28
CA GLY A 446 -10.13 33.94 9.95
C GLY A 446 -8.75 34.00 10.59
N ILE A 447 -8.23 32.89 11.12
CA ILE A 447 -6.86 32.83 11.65
C ILE A 447 -5.92 32.34 10.53
N GLY A 448 -5.63 33.23 9.57
CA GLY A 448 -4.55 33.00 8.62
C GLY A 448 -3.21 33.01 9.36
N GLY A 449 -2.45 31.91 9.22
CA GLY A 449 -1.12 31.75 9.77
C GLY A 449 -1.12 31.29 11.23
N ILE A 450 -0.99 29.98 11.43
CA ILE A 450 -0.78 29.39 12.75
C ILE A 450 0.38 28.42 12.66
N GLU A 451 1.59 28.92 12.91
CA GLU A 451 2.48 28.35 13.92
C GLU A 451 3.47 29.39 14.46
#